data_AF-A0A0U5ET10-F1
#
_entry.id   AF-A0A0U5ET10-F1
#
_cell.length_a   1.000
_cell.length_b   1.000
_cell.length_c   1.000
_cell.angle_alpha   90.00
_cell.angle_beta   90.00
_cell.angle_gamma   90.00
#
_symmetry.space_group_name_H-M   'P 1'
#
loop_
_entity.id
_entity.type
_entity.pdbx_description
1 polymer ?
#
loop_
_entity_poly.entity_id
_entity_poly.type
_entity_poly.pdbx_seq_one_letter_code
_entity_poly.pdbx_strand_id
1 'polypeptide(L)'
;MGTNGTPAEMIACKPMNGAEMAHMVEHRLFEAGFTLACLPAHGIRPSSRCAAWGETLMDLDDLLSLTAESEIRPPMPSAAAISRMDEAFDWVQSIQDAGHRRVVLLWMMIHPLTRRHRYSWRQIGDTMGSNHVTVKSWFHRGLSSITKKIYA
;
A
#
# COMPACT_ATOMS: atom_id res chain seq x y z
N MET A 1 31.99 32.60 -23.39
CA MET A 1 32.07 32.01 -22.04
C MET A 1 30.79 31.21 -21.83
N GLY A 2 30.79 29.94 -22.25
CA GLY A 2 29.61 29.09 -22.13
C GLY A 2 29.48 28.60 -20.69
N THR A 3 28.39 28.94 -20.03
CA THR A 3 28.01 28.29 -18.77
C THR A 3 27.44 26.93 -19.12
N ASN A 4 28.25 25.89 -18.95
CA ASN A 4 27.83 24.50 -19.03
C ASN A 4 26.64 24.29 -18.09
N GLY A 5 25.53 23.83 -18.66
CA GLY A 5 24.31 23.47 -17.92
C GLY A 5 24.63 22.51 -16.78
N THR A 6 23.96 22.72 -15.65
CA THR A 6 24.09 21.92 -14.44
C THR A 6 23.58 20.50 -14.74
N PRO A 7 24.21 19.41 -14.25
CA PRO A 7 23.79 18.03 -14.57
C PRO A 7 22.34 17.68 -14.18
N ALA A 8 21.68 18.52 -13.37
CA ALA A 8 20.25 18.39 -13.04
C ALA A 8 19.32 18.66 -14.24
N GLU A 9 19.74 19.43 -15.23
CA GLU A 9 18.94 19.76 -16.43
C GLU A 9 19.05 18.71 -17.54
N MET A 10 19.89 17.68 -17.34
CA MET A 10 20.13 16.60 -18.31
C MET A 10 19.47 15.27 -17.94
N ILE A 11 18.46 15.24 -17.06
CA ILE A 11 17.54 14.10 -16.99
C ILE A 11 16.62 14.20 -18.20
N ALA A 12 17.18 13.85 -19.36
CA ALA A 12 16.44 13.57 -20.56
C ALA A 12 15.27 12.66 -20.19
N CYS A 13 14.07 13.01 -20.67
CA CYS A 13 12.88 12.18 -20.64
C CYS A 13 13.18 10.84 -21.31
N LYS A 14 13.82 9.92 -20.58
CA LYS A 14 13.88 8.52 -20.95
C LYS A 14 12.41 8.06 -20.95
N PRO A 15 11.89 7.53 -22.07
CA PRO A 15 10.56 6.95 -22.03
C PRO A 15 10.59 5.85 -20.97
N MET A 16 9.75 5.99 -19.94
CA MET A 16 9.70 5.02 -18.86
C MET A 16 9.43 3.64 -19.43
N ASN A 17 10.25 2.67 -19.05
CA ASN A 17 10.02 1.27 -19.45
C ASN A 17 8.72 0.76 -18.80
N GLY A 18 8.02 -0.19 -19.43
CA GLY A 18 6.83 -0.83 -18.85
C GLY A 18 7.08 -1.41 -17.46
N ALA A 19 8.28 -1.93 -17.21
CA ALA A 19 8.68 -2.40 -15.89
C ALA A 19 8.82 -1.26 -14.87
N GLU A 20 9.35 -0.11 -15.27
CA GLU A 20 9.47 1.08 -14.41
C GLU A 20 8.07 1.63 -14.06
N MET A 21 7.15 1.66 -15.03
CA MET A 21 5.74 2.03 -14.81
C MET A 21 5.04 1.11 -13.82
N ALA A 22 5.19 -0.22 -13.97
CA ALA A 22 4.62 -1.19 -13.06
C ALA A 22 5.16 -1.03 -11.63
N HIS A 23 6.48 -0.81 -11.49
CA HIS A 23 7.11 -0.58 -10.19
C HIS A 23 6.60 0.70 -9.51
N MET A 24 6.37 1.78 -10.26
CA MET A 24 5.79 3.00 -9.72
C MET A 24 4.37 2.78 -9.20
N VAL A 25 3.55 2.03 -9.93
CA VAL A 25 2.20 1.68 -9.48
C VAL A 25 2.26 0.81 -8.22
N GLU A 26 3.13 -0.21 -8.19
CA GLU A 26 3.33 -1.06 -7.02
C GLU A 26 3.74 -0.25 -5.78
N HIS A 27 4.69 0.68 -5.94
CA HIS A 27 5.10 1.58 -4.87
C HIS A 27 3.94 2.46 -4.37
N ARG A 28 3.11 3.00 -5.27
CA ARG A 28 1.93 3.80 -4.90
C ARG A 28 0.88 2.97 -4.16
N LEU A 29 0.65 1.71 -4.56
CA LEU A 29 -0.25 0.80 -3.86
C LEU A 29 0.26 0.46 -2.46
N PHE A 30 1.57 0.27 -2.31
CA PHE A 30 2.21 0.06 -1.01
C PHE A 30 2.07 1.30 -0.11
N GLU A 31 2.34 2.49 -0.64
CA GLU A 31 2.17 3.77 0.08
C GLU A 31 0.72 3.96 0.54
N ALA A 32 -0.25 3.65 -0.31
CA ALA A 32 -1.66 3.74 0.02
C ALA A 32 -2.07 2.75 1.12
N GLY A 33 -1.62 1.50 1.04
CA GLY A 33 -1.84 0.49 2.07
C GLY A 33 -1.25 0.87 3.43
N PHE A 34 -0.03 1.41 3.42
CA PHE A 34 0.62 1.95 4.61
C PHE A 34 -0.15 3.15 5.19
N THR A 35 -0.56 4.09 4.34
CA THR A 35 -1.32 5.29 4.74
C THR A 35 -2.65 4.90 5.39
N LEU A 36 -3.36 3.94 4.80
CA LEU A 36 -4.61 3.40 5.35
C LEU A 36 -4.40 2.80 6.75
N ALA A 37 -3.32 2.02 6.95
CA ALA A 37 -3.02 1.40 8.25
C ALA A 37 -2.65 2.42 9.34
N CYS A 38 -2.21 3.62 8.94
CA CYS A 38 -1.87 4.72 9.83
C CYS A 38 -3.06 5.65 10.12
N LEU A 39 -4.20 5.50 9.44
CA LEU A 39 -5.38 6.28 9.74
C LEU A 39 -5.94 5.92 11.13
N PRO A 40 -6.31 6.92 11.95
CA PRO A 40 -6.95 6.64 13.22
C PRO A 40 -8.34 6.02 12.96
N ALA A 41 -8.66 4.95 13.67
CA ALA A 41 -9.94 4.23 13.53
C ALA A 41 -11.20 5.01 14.02
N HIS A 42 -11.18 6.35 14.09
CA HIS A 42 -12.18 7.13 14.82
C HIS A 42 -13.03 8.04 13.92
N GLY A 43 -14.36 7.88 14.02
CA GLY A 43 -15.39 8.72 13.38
C GLY A 43 -16.77 8.72 14.06
N ILE A 44 -16.94 8.03 15.21
CA ILE A 44 -18.19 8.04 15.99
C ILE A 44 -17.92 8.83 17.28
N ARG A 45 -18.63 9.94 17.47
CA ARG A 45 -18.57 10.78 18.69
C ARG A 45 -19.92 10.72 19.42
N PRO A 46 -19.93 10.82 20.77
CA PRO A 46 -18.87 11.44 21.58
C PRO A 46 -17.75 10.49 21.97
N SER A 47 -16.53 11.01 21.90
CA SER A 47 -15.29 10.41 22.39
C SER A 47 -15.23 10.54 23.90
N SER A 48 -16.09 9.83 24.63
CA SER A 48 -15.97 9.72 26.08
C SER A 48 -14.75 8.85 26.36
N ARG A 49 -13.64 9.49 26.78
CA ARG A 49 -12.56 8.94 27.63
C ARG A 49 -12.58 7.41 27.80
N CYS A 50 -12.39 6.67 26.72
CA CYS A 50 -12.04 5.27 26.79
C CYS A 50 -10.52 5.26 26.81
N ALA A 51 -9.95 4.47 27.71
CA ALA A 51 -8.51 4.34 27.86
C ALA A 51 -7.86 4.17 26.48
N ALA A 52 -6.66 4.73 26.30
CA ALA A 52 -5.88 4.71 25.06
C ALA A 52 -5.49 3.30 24.57
N TRP A 53 -6.08 2.24 25.13
CA TRP A 53 -6.15 0.91 24.56
C TRP A 53 -7.18 0.93 23.45
N GLY A 54 -6.80 1.53 22.32
CA GLY A 54 -7.52 1.29 21.09
C GLY A 54 -7.47 -0.21 20.81
N GLU A 55 -8.58 -0.79 20.37
CA GLU A 55 -8.59 -2.00 19.57
C GLU A 55 -7.84 -1.72 18.26
N THR A 56 -6.55 -1.44 18.32
CA THR A 56 -5.67 -1.77 17.23
C THR A 56 -5.77 -3.28 17.11
N LEU A 57 -6.29 -3.75 15.97
CA LEU A 57 -6.21 -5.14 15.51
C LEU A 57 -4.73 -5.53 15.39
N MET A 58 -4.09 -5.70 16.55
CA MET A 58 -2.78 -6.27 16.73
C MET A 58 -3.02 -7.75 16.96
N ASP A 59 -2.49 -8.56 16.06
CA ASP A 59 -2.48 -9.99 16.25
C ASP A 59 -1.54 -10.32 17.44
N LEU A 60 -1.68 -11.51 18.04
CA LEU A 60 -0.84 -11.91 19.17
C LEU A 60 0.66 -11.86 18.82
N ASP A 61 0.99 -12.12 17.56
CA ASP A 61 2.36 -12.03 17.01
C ASP A 61 2.90 -10.59 16.99
N ASP A 62 2.03 -9.60 16.75
CA ASP A 62 2.39 -8.18 16.80
C ASP A 62 2.63 -7.74 18.26
N LEU A 63 1.89 -8.29 19.22
CA LEU A 63 2.08 -8.01 20.65
C LEU A 63 3.39 -8.60 21.20
N LEU A 64 3.75 -9.80 20.78
CA LEU A 64 4.97 -10.49 21.22
C LEU A 64 6.26 -9.91 20.62
N SER A 65 6.16 -9.12 19.54
CA SER A 65 7.30 -8.50 18.87
C SER A 65 7.58 -7.05 19.32
N LEU A 66 6.75 -6.47 20.18
CA LEU A 66 6.98 -5.15 20.78
C LEU A 66 7.98 -5.24 21.95
N THR A 67 9.11 -4.56 21.83
CA THR A 67 9.98 -4.27 22.98
C THR A 67 9.46 -3.06 23.75
N ALA A 68 9.66 -3.04 25.07
CA ALA A 68 9.09 -2.08 26.02
C ALA A 68 9.41 -0.58 25.78
N GLU A 69 10.19 -0.24 24.76
CA GLU A 69 10.70 1.12 24.48
C GLU A 69 10.16 1.74 23.18
N SER A 70 9.38 1.02 22.36
CA SER A 70 8.82 1.61 21.13
C SER A 70 7.59 2.45 21.44
N GLU A 71 7.57 3.74 21.06
CA GLU A 71 6.33 4.53 20.97
C GLU A 71 5.33 3.78 20.08
N ILE A 72 4.29 3.21 20.67
CA ILE A 72 3.40 2.18 20.08
C ILE A 72 2.43 2.76 19.03
N ARG A 73 2.55 4.06 18.69
CA ARG A 73 1.59 4.73 17.81
C ARG A 73 2.08 4.75 16.37
N PRO A 74 1.27 4.27 15.40
CA PRO A 74 1.51 4.52 13.98
C PRO A 74 1.74 6.01 13.69
N PRO A 75 2.63 6.35 12.76
CA PRO A 75 2.86 7.74 12.36
C PRO A 75 1.61 8.32 11.69
N MET A 76 1.18 9.51 12.09
CA MET A 76 0.01 10.16 11.50
C MET A 76 0.28 10.54 10.02
N PRO A 77 -0.57 10.14 9.07
CA PRO A 77 -0.35 10.47 7.65
C PRO A 77 -0.64 11.94 7.36
N SER A 78 0.04 12.50 6.34
CA SER A 78 -0.22 13.86 5.86
C SER A 78 -1.45 13.90 4.94
N ALA A 79 -2.08 15.06 4.81
CA ALA A 79 -3.21 15.25 3.89
C ALA A 79 -2.87 14.86 2.44
N ALA A 80 -1.66 15.18 1.99
CA ALA A 80 -1.19 14.80 0.65
C ALA A 80 -1.04 13.27 0.49
N ALA A 81 -0.63 12.55 1.55
CA ALA A 81 -0.59 11.08 1.52
C ALA A 81 -1.99 10.48 1.43
N ILE A 82 -2.96 11.07 2.13
CA ILE A 82 -4.37 10.67 2.07
C ILE A 82 -4.94 10.88 0.66
N SER A 83 -4.70 12.04 0.03
CA SER A 83 -5.16 12.27 -1.35
C SER A 83 -4.55 11.27 -2.35
N ARG A 84 -3.25 10.96 -2.22
CA ARG A 84 -2.60 9.92 -3.06
C ARG A 84 -3.14 8.52 -2.78
N MET A 85 -3.51 8.23 -1.55
CA MET A 85 -4.15 6.99 -1.16
C MET A 85 -5.52 6.84 -1.83
N ASP A 86 -6.34 7.90 -1.81
CA ASP A 86 -7.66 7.91 -2.47
C ASP A 86 -7.53 7.68 -3.98
N GLU A 87 -6.57 8.34 -4.64
CA GLU A 87 -6.22 8.09 -6.06
C GLU A 87 -5.87 6.61 -6.31
N ALA A 88 -5.03 6.03 -5.47
CA ALA A 88 -4.61 4.64 -5.61
C ALA A 88 -5.78 3.66 -5.42
N PHE A 89 -6.72 3.93 -4.51
CA PHE A 89 -7.91 3.11 -4.34
C PHE A 89 -8.87 3.21 -5.55
N ASP A 90 -9.00 4.37 -6.20
CA ASP A 90 -9.74 4.48 -7.47
C ASP A 90 -9.15 3.57 -8.56
N TRP A 91 -7.82 3.48 -8.62
CA TRP A 91 -7.15 2.58 -9.56
C TRP A 91 -7.50 1.12 -9.26
N VAL A 92 -7.49 0.71 -7.99
CA VAL A 92 -7.86 -0.65 -7.59
C VAL A 92 -9.32 -0.96 -7.93
N GLN A 93 -10.23 0.00 -7.77
CA GLN A 93 -11.64 -0.17 -8.16
C GLN A 93 -11.84 -0.38 -9.66
N SER A 94 -10.93 0.13 -10.49
CA SER A 94 -10.99 -0.07 -11.94
C SER A 94 -10.65 -1.48 -12.43
N ILE A 95 -10.08 -2.32 -11.55
CA ILE A 95 -9.82 -3.72 -11.87
C ILE A 95 -11.16 -4.44 -12.02
N GLN A 96 -11.46 -4.91 -13.23
CA GLN A 96 -12.74 -5.56 -13.54
C GLN A 96 -12.88 -6.93 -12.86
N ASP A 97 -11.82 -7.75 -12.91
CA ASP A 97 -11.81 -9.06 -12.29
C ASP A 97 -11.80 -8.95 -10.77
N ALA A 98 -12.85 -9.47 -10.12
CA ALA A 98 -13.00 -9.40 -8.67
C ALA A 98 -11.92 -10.18 -7.91
N GLY A 99 -11.42 -11.27 -8.49
CA GLY A 99 -10.34 -12.08 -7.91
C GLY A 99 -9.02 -11.31 -7.89
N HIS A 100 -8.65 -10.72 -9.03
CA HIS A 100 -7.47 -9.85 -9.14
C HIS A 100 -7.57 -8.66 -8.19
N ARG A 101 -8.73 -8.00 -8.15
CA ARG A 101 -8.98 -6.86 -7.25
C ARG A 101 -8.80 -7.25 -5.78
N ARG A 102 -9.38 -8.38 -5.36
CA ARG A 102 -9.27 -8.87 -3.99
C ARG A 102 -7.83 -9.23 -3.61
N VAL A 103 -7.06 -9.83 -4.52
CA VAL A 103 -5.63 -10.12 -4.28
C VAL A 103 -4.83 -8.83 -4.09
N VAL A 104 -5.05 -7.80 -4.91
CA VAL A 104 -4.38 -6.51 -4.77
C VAL A 104 -4.72 -5.87 -3.42
N LEU A 105 -6.00 -5.88 -3.01
CA LEU A 105 -6.42 -5.36 -1.69
C LEU A 105 -5.77 -6.11 -0.53
N LEU A 106 -5.68 -7.45 -0.59
CA LEU A 106 -5.01 -8.26 0.43
C LEU A 106 -3.50 -7.97 0.48
N TRP A 107 -2.87 -7.79 -0.67
CA TRP A 107 -1.44 -7.42 -0.75
C TRP A 107 -1.18 -6.02 -0.15
N MET A 108 -2.10 -5.07 -0.34
CA MET A 108 -2.01 -3.72 0.25
C MET A 108 -2.18 -3.68 1.77
N MET A 109 -2.47 -4.80 2.45
CA MET A 109 -2.55 -4.84 3.90
C MET A 109 -1.14 -4.75 4.51
N ILE A 110 -0.70 -3.52 4.83
CA ILE A 110 0.61 -3.23 5.40
C ILE A 110 0.50 -3.06 6.92
N HIS A 111 1.49 -3.55 7.65
CA HIS A 111 1.64 -3.29 9.08
C HIS A 111 2.26 -1.90 9.31
N PRO A 112 1.65 -1.01 10.10
CA PRO A 112 2.06 0.39 10.20
C PRO A 112 3.39 0.61 10.93
N LEU A 113 3.78 -0.26 11.87
CA LEU A 113 5.07 -0.13 12.57
C LEU A 113 6.22 -0.77 11.77
N THR A 114 6.06 -2.03 11.35
CA THR A 114 7.13 -2.78 10.66
C THR A 114 7.24 -2.47 9.15
N ARG A 115 6.25 -1.82 8.54
CA ARG A 115 6.14 -1.60 7.08
C ARG A 115 6.21 -2.88 6.24
N ARG A 116 5.81 -4.01 6.83
CA ARG A 116 5.75 -5.30 6.13
C ARG A 116 4.33 -5.61 5.69
N HIS A 117 4.18 -6.41 4.64
CA HIS A 117 2.88 -7.00 4.30
C HIS A 117 2.41 -7.88 5.46
N ARG A 118 1.14 -7.74 5.85
CA ARG A 118 0.51 -8.58 6.90
C ARG A 118 0.31 -10.01 6.43
N TYR A 119 0.09 -10.21 5.14
CA TYR A 119 -0.13 -11.53 4.56
C TYR A 119 1.02 -11.92 3.63
N SER A 120 1.59 -13.10 3.89
CA SER A 120 2.45 -13.78 2.93
C SER A 120 1.62 -14.27 1.73
N TRP A 121 2.28 -14.51 0.59
CA TRP A 121 1.62 -15.04 -0.61
C TRP A 121 0.88 -16.37 -0.36
N ARG A 122 1.33 -17.18 0.59
CA ARG A 122 0.64 -18.41 0.98
C ARG A 122 -0.66 -18.10 1.71
N GLN A 123 -0.62 -17.21 2.71
CA GLN A 123 -1.84 -16.78 3.42
C GLN A 123 -2.86 -16.10 2.50
N ILE A 124 -2.41 -15.32 1.51
CA ILE A 124 -3.31 -14.77 0.48
C ILE A 124 -3.91 -15.90 -0.35
N GLY A 125 -3.11 -16.89 -0.75
CA GLY A 125 -3.57 -18.12 -1.40
C GLY A 125 -4.67 -18.83 -0.61
N ASP A 126 -4.41 -19.09 0.68
CA ASP A 126 -5.35 -19.76 1.58
C ASP A 126 -6.66 -18.95 1.71
N THR A 127 -6.56 -17.63 1.85
CA THR A 127 -7.72 -16.72 1.92
C THR A 127 -8.54 -16.70 0.62
N MET A 128 -7.87 -16.89 -0.53
CA MET A 128 -8.50 -16.96 -1.85
C MET A 128 -8.93 -18.38 -2.25
N GLY A 129 -8.61 -19.41 -1.44
CA GLY A 129 -8.81 -20.81 -1.80
C GLY A 129 -8.02 -21.25 -3.04
N SER A 130 -6.83 -20.69 -3.27
CA SER A 130 -6.03 -20.89 -4.47
C SER A 130 -4.53 -21.00 -4.17
N ASN A 131 -3.77 -21.63 -5.08
CA ASN A 131 -2.32 -21.73 -4.91
C ASN A 131 -1.65 -20.35 -4.98
N HIS A 132 -0.66 -20.12 -4.10
CA HIS A 132 0.14 -18.88 -4.06
C HIS A 132 0.76 -18.47 -5.41
N VAL A 133 1.11 -19.43 -6.28
CA VAL A 133 1.61 -19.13 -7.65
C VAL A 133 0.52 -18.50 -8.51
N THR A 134 -0.70 -19.05 -8.46
CA THR A 134 -1.87 -18.50 -9.17
C THR A 134 -2.21 -17.11 -8.67
N VAL A 135 -2.20 -16.92 -7.34
CA VAL A 135 -2.46 -15.61 -6.72
C VAL A 135 -1.42 -14.57 -7.12
N LYS A 136 -0.13 -14.92 -7.17
CA LYS A 136 0.91 -14.02 -7.72
C LYS A 136 0.62 -13.62 -9.16
N SER A 137 0.19 -14.56 -10.00
CA SER A 137 -0.21 -14.27 -11.38
C SER A 137 -1.39 -13.29 -11.43
N TRP A 138 -2.40 -13.49 -10.59
CA TRP A 138 -3.56 -12.59 -10.47
C TRP A 138 -3.16 -11.18 -10.04
N PHE A 139 -2.24 -11.06 -9.08
CA PHE A 139 -1.67 -9.77 -8.68
C PHE A 139 -1.03 -9.04 -9.86
N HIS A 140 -0.13 -9.70 -10.61
CA HIS A 140 0.52 -9.09 -11.77
C HIS A 140 -0.47 -8.71 -12.89
N ARG A 141 -1.54 -9.49 -13.08
CA ARG A 141 -2.62 -9.15 -14.02
C ARG A 141 -3.40 -7.91 -13.57
N GLY A 142 -3.71 -7.81 -12.27
CA GLY A 142 -4.32 -6.61 -11.67
C GLY A 142 -3.42 -5.38 -11.85
N LEU A 143 -2.13 -5.52 -11.54
CA LEU A 143 -1.14 -4.45 -11.72
C LEU A 143 -1.05 -4.00 -13.19
N SER A 144 -0.99 -4.95 -14.12
CA SER A 144 -0.98 -4.64 -15.56
C SER A 144 -2.23 -3.89 -16.00
N SER A 145 -3.41 -4.22 -15.45
CA SER A 145 -4.65 -3.49 -15.73
C SER A 145 -4.59 -2.03 -15.27
N ILE A 146 -4.04 -1.80 -14.07
CA ILE A 146 -3.86 -0.44 -13.54
C ILE A 146 -2.83 0.33 -14.36
N THR A 147 -1.67 -0.27 -14.65
CA THR A 147 -0.63 0.38 -15.46
C THR A 147 -1.16 0.79 -16.82
N LYS A 148 -1.96 -0.06 -17.47
CA LYS A 148 -2.63 0.29 -18.74
C LYS A 148 -3.58 1.47 -18.56
N LYS A 149 -4.41 1.52 -17.51
CA LYS A 149 -5.33 2.65 -17.27
C LYS A 149 -4.60 3.99 -17.09
N ILE A 150 -3.42 3.98 -16.46
CA ILE A 150 -2.69 5.20 -16.13
C ILE A 150 -1.86 5.73 -17.32
N TYR A 151 -1.28 4.84 -18.11
CA TYR A 151 -0.27 5.18 -19.12
C TYR A 151 -0.67 4.89 -20.58
N ALA A 152 -1.84 4.28 -20.82
CA ALA A 152 -2.41 4.10 -22.16
C ALA A 152 -3.46 5.17 -22.45
#